data_AF-A0A970DN00-F1
#
_entry.id   AF-A0A970DN00-F1
#
_cell.length_a   1.000
_cell.length_b   1.000
_cell.length_c   1.000
_cell.angle_alpha   90.00
_cell.angle_beta   90.00
_cell.angle_gamma   90.00
#
_symmetry.space_group_name_H-M   'P 1'
#
loop_
_entity.id
_entity.type
_entity.pdbx_description
1 polymer ?
#
loop_
_entity_poly.entity_id
_entity_poly.type
_entity_poly.pdbx_seq_one_letter_code
_entity_poly.pdbx_strand_id
1 'polypeptide(L)'
;AGMGGGTGTGASPVIARIAKELGCLTVGIVTKPFSFEGRKRMMQALKGIEELKPFVDTLIVVPNDKLLQITDKSTPMLEAFREVDNVLRRGVQGIAEIIAIPGLINVDFADVKAIMQNKGTALMGIGIASGPNRAVEAARKAIRSPLLEIDINGATDAIVFITSDVDVTMHEVVEVINEIQNASSSEIDLVYGTGFNMDLQGELIVTVIATGFDSNEKAKVAQVQPEYDVIDDVVLPEKNLDLSNIKIGGGTTETPNKKQRQKGESVLPTWLQNRFK
;
A
#
# COMPACT_ATOMS: atom_id res chain seq x y z
N ALA A 1 -0.06 5.42 -10.66
CA ALA A 1 0.41 6.84 -10.57
C ALA A 1 1.19 7.06 -9.28
N GLY A 2 2.21 7.92 -9.28
CA GLY A 2 2.90 8.32 -8.04
C GLY A 2 2.18 9.47 -7.34
N MET A 3 1.75 9.26 -6.09
CA MET A 3 1.00 10.25 -5.33
C MET A 3 1.91 11.23 -4.58
N GLY A 4 1.40 12.42 -4.32
CA GLY A 4 2.13 13.51 -3.64
C GLY A 4 2.81 14.50 -4.58
N GLY A 5 2.84 14.23 -5.89
CA GLY A 5 3.16 15.25 -6.91
C GLY A 5 1.94 16.10 -7.29
N GLY A 6 2.07 16.97 -8.29
CA GLY A 6 0.93 17.74 -8.83
C GLY A 6 0.06 16.91 -9.77
N THR A 7 0.63 16.47 -10.88
CA THR A 7 -0.12 15.82 -11.97
C THR A 7 -0.72 14.47 -11.57
N GLY A 8 0.08 13.57 -10.99
CA GLY A 8 -0.41 12.25 -10.58
C GLY A 8 -1.56 12.35 -9.58
N THR A 9 -1.39 13.18 -8.55
CA THR A 9 -2.39 13.38 -7.49
C THR A 9 -3.67 14.03 -8.00
N GLY A 10 -3.57 15.09 -8.83
CA GLY A 10 -4.75 15.85 -9.28
C GLY A 10 -5.45 15.26 -10.50
N ALA A 11 -4.74 14.61 -11.42
CA ALA A 11 -5.32 14.11 -12.65
C ALA A 11 -5.88 12.68 -12.51
N SER A 12 -5.31 11.84 -11.65
CA SER A 12 -5.76 10.44 -11.51
C SER A 12 -7.25 10.32 -11.13
N PRO A 13 -7.79 11.11 -10.17
CA PRO A 13 -9.22 11.06 -9.85
C PRO A 13 -10.11 11.41 -11.04
N VAL A 14 -9.70 12.38 -11.87
CA VAL A 14 -10.44 12.81 -13.05
C VAL A 14 -10.48 11.70 -14.11
N ILE A 15 -9.35 11.07 -14.39
CA ILE A 15 -9.24 9.97 -15.35
C ILE A 15 -10.07 8.77 -14.87
N ALA A 16 -9.93 8.40 -13.59
CA ALA A 16 -10.67 7.29 -13.00
C ALA A 16 -12.18 7.52 -13.07
N ARG A 17 -12.64 8.74 -12.75
CA ARG A 17 -14.05 9.10 -12.84
C ARG A 17 -14.61 8.91 -14.25
N ILE A 18 -13.89 9.40 -15.27
CA ILE A 18 -14.32 9.24 -16.67
C ILE A 18 -14.38 7.76 -17.06
N ALA A 19 -13.37 6.96 -16.69
CA ALA A 19 -13.35 5.53 -16.98
C ALA A 19 -14.55 4.80 -16.32
N LYS A 20 -14.83 5.11 -15.04
CA LYS A 20 -15.94 4.50 -14.30
C LYS A 20 -17.31 4.94 -14.83
N GLU A 21 -17.46 6.21 -15.22
CA GLU A 21 -18.68 6.74 -15.86
C GLU A 21 -18.97 6.06 -17.22
N LEU A 22 -17.92 5.61 -17.93
CA LEU A 22 -18.06 4.83 -19.17
C LEU A 22 -18.36 3.33 -18.93
N GLY A 23 -18.45 2.90 -17.67
CA GLY A 23 -18.73 1.51 -17.30
C GLY A 23 -17.52 0.57 -17.32
N CYS A 24 -16.31 1.10 -17.41
CA CYS A 24 -15.08 0.31 -17.34
C CYS A 24 -14.81 -0.15 -15.91
N LEU A 25 -14.34 -1.41 -15.74
CA LEU A 25 -13.74 -1.84 -14.48
C LEU A 25 -12.47 -1.01 -14.24
N THR A 26 -12.51 -0.15 -13.23
CA THR A 26 -11.48 0.88 -13.03
C THR A 26 -10.63 0.55 -11.81
N VAL A 27 -9.40 0.10 -12.05
CA VAL A 27 -8.44 -0.24 -10.99
C VAL A 27 -7.39 0.87 -10.86
N GLY A 28 -7.29 1.48 -9.69
CA GLY A 28 -6.25 2.44 -9.37
C GLY A 28 -5.05 1.75 -8.74
N ILE A 29 -3.86 1.86 -9.34
CA ILE A 29 -2.60 1.41 -8.71
C ILE A 29 -1.72 2.63 -8.47
N VAL A 30 -1.42 2.92 -7.20
CA VAL A 30 -0.81 4.17 -6.80
C VAL A 30 0.28 3.97 -5.75
N THR A 31 1.32 4.81 -5.78
CA THR A 31 2.37 4.78 -4.74
C THR A 31 2.27 5.95 -3.77
N LYS A 32 2.48 5.68 -2.48
CA LYS A 32 2.77 6.75 -1.49
C LYS A 32 4.26 7.13 -1.62
N PRO A 33 4.62 8.42 -1.48
CA PRO A 33 6.01 8.85 -1.54
C PRO A 33 6.83 8.26 -0.38
N PHE A 34 8.16 8.24 -0.49
CA PHE A 34 9.01 7.86 0.62
C PHE A 34 8.90 8.87 1.77
N SER A 35 9.07 8.40 3.00
CA SER A 35 9.07 9.26 4.19
C SER A 35 10.12 10.38 4.11
N PHE A 36 11.26 10.13 3.45
CA PHE A 36 12.32 11.13 3.29
C PHE A 36 11.96 12.28 2.33
N GLU A 37 10.95 12.11 1.47
CA GLU A 37 10.52 13.17 0.54
C GLU A 37 9.74 14.30 1.23
N GLY A 38 9.43 14.12 2.52
CA GLY A 38 8.91 15.15 3.41
C GLY A 38 7.40 15.07 3.64
N ARG A 39 6.99 15.55 4.82
CA ARG A 39 5.60 15.49 5.29
C ARG A 39 4.58 16.12 4.34
N LYS A 40 4.95 17.24 3.69
CA LYS A 40 4.07 17.94 2.74
C LYS A 40 3.68 17.03 1.57
N ARG A 41 4.65 16.29 1.01
CA ARG A 41 4.42 15.36 -0.11
C ARG A 41 3.52 14.19 0.31
N MET A 42 3.75 13.64 1.50
CA MET A 42 2.90 12.59 2.07
C MET A 42 1.45 13.06 2.29
N MET A 43 1.24 14.24 2.86
CA MET A 43 -0.13 14.78 3.05
C MET A 43 -0.85 14.99 1.73
N GLN A 44 -0.16 15.48 0.70
CA GLN A 44 -0.73 15.60 -0.65
C GLN A 44 -1.10 14.23 -1.22
N ALA A 45 -0.26 13.22 -0.99
CA ALA A 45 -0.53 11.86 -1.44
C ALA A 45 -1.78 11.28 -0.79
N LEU A 46 -1.89 11.38 0.54
CA LEU A 46 -3.07 10.91 1.29
C LEU A 46 -4.36 11.59 0.82
N LYS A 47 -4.32 12.92 0.64
CA LYS A 47 -5.47 13.66 0.12
C LYS A 47 -5.89 13.19 -1.28
N GLY A 48 -4.93 12.99 -2.20
CA GLY A 48 -5.25 12.50 -3.54
C GLY A 48 -5.75 11.06 -3.58
N ILE A 49 -5.27 10.21 -2.67
CA ILE A 49 -5.76 8.83 -2.50
C ILE A 49 -7.23 8.85 -2.06
N GLU A 50 -7.58 9.68 -1.08
CA GLU A 50 -8.98 9.87 -0.64
C GLU A 50 -9.87 10.41 -1.76
N GLU A 51 -9.40 11.39 -2.53
CA GLU A 51 -10.13 11.91 -3.69
C GLU A 51 -10.29 10.88 -4.82
N LEU A 52 -9.34 9.95 -4.98
CA LEU A 52 -9.38 8.91 -6.01
C LEU A 52 -10.31 7.74 -5.63
N LYS A 53 -10.35 7.37 -4.34
CA LYS A 53 -11.10 6.23 -3.81
C LYS A 53 -12.56 6.10 -4.33
N PRO A 54 -13.39 7.16 -4.38
CA PRO A 54 -14.77 7.03 -4.86
C PRO A 54 -14.87 6.74 -6.38
N PHE A 55 -13.82 7.04 -7.15
CA PHE A 55 -13.85 6.96 -8.62
C PHE A 55 -13.21 5.69 -9.17
N VAL A 56 -12.74 4.80 -8.32
CA VAL A 56 -12.21 3.49 -8.71
C VAL A 56 -13.11 2.38 -8.16
N ASP A 57 -13.03 1.19 -8.75
CA ASP A 57 -13.66 -0.01 -8.23
C ASP A 57 -12.78 -0.68 -7.17
N THR A 58 -11.47 -0.71 -7.45
CA THR A 58 -10.44 -1.21 -6.56
C THR A 58 -9.25 -0.26 -6.55
N LEU A 59 -8.70 0.04 -5.38
CA LEU A 59 -7.53 0.89 -5.17
C LEU A 59 -6.40 0.12 -4.48
N ILE A 60 -5.31 -0.13 -5.22
CA ILE A 60 -4.08 -0.73 -4.71
C ILE A 60 -3.11 0.39 -4.36
N VAL A 61 -2.78 0.48 -3.07
CA VAL A 61 -1.87 1.52 -2.55
C VAL A 61 -0.56 0.89 -2.13
N VAL A 62 0.52 1.24 -2.83
CA VAL A 62 1.86 0.71 -2.59
C VAL A 62 2.69 1.75 -1.82
N PRO A 63 3.01 1.53 -0.54
CA PRO A 63 3.88 2.42 0.21
C PRO A 63 5.35 2.27 -0.21
N ASN A 64 5.96 3.33 -0.76
CA ASN A 64 7.37 3.27 -1.17
C ASN A 64 8.33 2.90 -0.02
N ASP A 65 8.02 3.26 1.22
CA ASP A 65 8.85 2.89 2.37
C ASP A 65 8.95 1.37 2.60
N LYS A 66 7.96 0.59 2.16
CA LYS A 66 8.03 -0.89 2.23
C LYS A 66 9.00 -1.46 1.21
N LEU A 67 9.25 -0.72 0.12
CA LEU A 67 10.23 -1.12 -0.88
C LEU A 67 11.66 -1.00 -0.34
N LEU A 68 11.90 -0.09 0.62
CA LEU A 68 13.20 -0.02 1.31
C LEU A 68 13.48 -1.26 2.18
N GLN A 69 12.45 -2.03 2.55
CA GLN A 69 12.61 -3.24 3.36
C GLN A 69 13.01 -4.45 2.52
N ILE A 70 12.73 -4.42 1.21
CA ILE A 70 13.07 -5.49 0.27
C ILE A 70 14.39 -5.21 -0.47
N THR A 71 14.93 -3.98 -0.38
CA THR A 71 16.22 -3.60 -0.96
C THR A 71 17.34 -3.66 0.07
N ASP A 72 18.53 -4.07 -0.34
CA ASP A 72 19.72 -4.06 0.52
C ASP A 72 20.14 -2.63 0.90
N LYS A 73 20.78 -2.47 2.06
CA LYS A 73 21.27 -1.15 2.53
C LYS A 73 22.31 -0.52 1.59
N SER A 74 22.94 -1.33 0.74
CA SER A 74 23.90 -0.90 -0.27
C SER A 74 23.26 -0.57 -1.62
N THR A 75 21.95 -0.82 -1.79
CA THR A 75 21.26 -0.59 -3.06
C THR A 75 21.29 0.91 -3.41
N PRO A 76 21.85 1.30 -4.58
CA PRO A 76 21.81 2.67 -5.06
C PRO A 76 20.38 3.19 -5.22
N MET A 77 20.18 4.49 -4.99
CA MET A 77 18.86 5.13 -5.08
C MET A 77 18.12 4.87 -6.41
N LEU A 78 18.84 4.89 -7.54
CA LEU A 78 18.24 4.63 -8.86
C LEU A 78 17.71 3.20 -8.98
N GLU A 79 18.40 2.24 -8.37
CA GLU A 79 18.01 0.83 -8.37
C GLU A 79 16.81 0.60 -7.44
N ALA A 80 16.77 1.27 -6.28
CA ALA A 80 15.60 1.26 -5.42
C ALA A 80 14.33 1.80 -6.13
N PHE A 81 14.45 2.85 -6.96
CA PHE A 81 13.34 3.32 -7.79
C PHE A 81 12.93 2.32 -8.87
N ARG A 82 13.88 1.60 -9.48
CA ARG A 82 13.55 0.52 -10.43
C ARG A 82 12.78 -0.61 -9.77
N GLU A 83 13.08 -0.92 -8.50
CA GLU A 83 12.30 -1.91 -7.75
C GLU A 83 10.87 -1.45 -7.48
N VAL A 84 10.64 -0.14 -7.26
CA VAL A 84 9.28 0.44 -7.22
C VAL A 84 8.53 0.18 -8.52
N ASP A 85 9.18 0.50 -9.64
CA ASP A 85 8.59 0.31 -10.96
C ASP A 85 8.34 -1.18 -11.24
N ASN A 86 9.22 -2.08 -10.80
CA ASN A 86 9.05 -3.52 -10.93
C ASN A 86 7.85 -4.03 -10.14
N VAL A 87 7.63 -3.56 -8.91
CA VAL A 87 6.45 -3.93 -8.11
C VAL A 87 5.17 -3.45 -8.79
N LEU A 88 5.14 -2.19 -9.24
CA LEU A 88 3.99 -1.65 -9.97
C LEU A 88 3.73 -2.41 -11.27
N ARG A 89 4.79 -2.72 -12.02
CA ARG A 89 4.72 -3.48 -13.27
C ARG A 89 4.13 -4.86 -13.01
N ARG A 90 4.65 -5.59 -12.01
CA ARG A 90 4.15 -6.92 -11.63
C ARG A 90 2.69 -6.86 -11.19
N GLY A 91 2.28 -5.81 -10.50
CA GLY A 91 0.90 -5.63 -10.10
C GLY A 91 -0.07 -5.43 -11.27
N VAL A 92 0.29 -4.56 -12.22
CA VAL A 92 -0.47 -4.36 -13.47
C VAL A 92 -0.46 -5.65 -14.29
N GLN A 93 0.71 -6.28 -14.41
CA GLN A 93 0.92 -7.50 -15.18
C GLN A 93 0.07 -8.65 -14.62
N GLY A 94 0.07 -8.89 -13.31
CA GLY A 94 -0.72 -9.96 -12.70
C GLY A 94 -2.22 -9.84 -13.00
N ILE A 95 -2.80 -8.64 -12.92
CA ILE A 95 -4.22 -8.43 -13.23
C ILE A 95 -4.47 -8.56 -14.74
N ALA A 96 -3.61 -7.94 -15.56
CA ALA A 96 -3.78 -7.93 -16.99
C ALA A 96 -3.61 -9.33 -17.60
N GLU A 97 -2.64 -10.10 -17.12
CA GLU A 97 -2.33 -11.43 -17.64
C GLU A 97 -3.40 -12.47 -17.30
N ILE A 98 -4.10 -12.33 -16.16
CA ILE A 98 -5.27 -13.17 -15.84
C ILE A 98 -6.38 -13.03 -16.89
N ILE A 99 -6.53 -11.84 -17.47
CA ILE A 99 -7.61 -11.54 -18.43
C ILE A 99 -7.14 -11.74 -19.88
N ALA A 100 -5.91 -11.31 -20.18
CA ALA A 100 -5.46 -11.08 -21.55
C ALA A 100 -4.62 -12.21 -22.14
N ILE A 101 -3.96 -13.02 -21.30
CA ILE A 101 -3.14 -14.14 -21.77
C ILE A 101 -3.87 -15.44 -21.43
N PRO A 102 -4.34 -16.20 -22.43
CA PRO A 102 -4.88 -17.53 -22.18
C PRO A 102 -3.82 -18.40 -21.50
N GLY A 103 -4.00 -18.66 -20.20
CA GLY A 103 -3.25 -19.66 -19.46
C GLY A 103 -3.81 -21.07 -19.69
N LEU A 104 -3.22 -22.06 -19.02
CA LEU A 104 -3.75 -23.43 -18.99
C LEU A 104 -5.06 -23.52 -18.18
N ILE A 105 -5.22 -22.65 -17.19
CA ILE A 105 -6.45 -22.44 -16.42
C ILE A 105 -6.83 -20.97 -16.63
N ASN A 106 -7.77 -20.74 -17.54
CA ASN A 106 -8.21 -19.39 -17.89
C ASN A 106 -9.35 -18.97 -16.96
N VAL A 107 -9.15 -17.85 -16.28
CA VAL A 107 -10.20 -17.12 -15.56
C VAL A 107 -10.90 -16.22 -16.56
N ASP A 108 -12.22 -16.09 -16.49
CA ASP A 108 -12.91 -15.14 -17.36
C ASP A 108 -12.93 -13.72 -16.77
N PHE A 109 -13.20 -12.72 -17.61
CA PHE A 109 -13.27 -11.35 -17.13
C PHE A 109 -14.42 -11.13 -16.13
N ALA A 110 -15.47 -11.95 -16.15
CA ALA A 110 -16.60 -11.81 -15.23
C ALA A 110 -16.19 -12.19 -13.80
N ASP A 111 -15.37 -13.22 -13.63
CA ASP A 111 -14.80 -13.64 -12.35
C ASP A 111 -13.90 -12.54 -11.77
N VAL A 112 -12.98 -11.99 -12.59
CA VAL A 112 -12.13 -10.87 -12.16
C VAL A 112 -12.96 -9.65 -11.80
N LYS A 113 -13.98 -9.35 -12.61
CA LYS A 113 -14.90 -8.23 -12.33
C LYS A 113 -15.67 -8.45 -11.03
N ALA A 114 -16.14 -9.66 -10.74
CA ALA A 114 -16.85 -9.97 -9.50
C ALA A 114 -15.98 -9.71 -8.26
N ILE A 115 -14.70 -10.06 -8.34
CA ILE A 115 -13.75 -9.85 -7.24
C ILE A 115 -13.23 -8.41 -7.16
N MET A 116 -13.16 -7.63 -8.24
CA MET A 116 -12.59 -6.28 -8.19
C MET A 116 -13.61 -5.15 -8.19
N GLN A 117 -14.87 -5.41 -8.56
CA GLN A 117 -15.87 -4.36 -8.70
C GLN A 117 -16.32 -3.83 -7.33
N ASN A 118 -16.16 -2.52 -7.11
CA ASN A 118 -16.55 -1.81 -5.90
C ASN A 118 -16.01 -2.40 -4.56
N LYS A 119 -14.83 -3.03 -4.56
CA LYS A 119 -14.22 -3.58 -3.34
C LYS A 119 -13.45 -2.55 -2.50
N GLY A 120 -13.20 -1.36 -3.04
CA GLY A 120 -12.49 -0.32 -2.31
C GLY A 120 -10.99 -0.61 -2.23
N THR A 121 -10.43 -0.62 -1.04
CA THR A 121 -8.98 -0.83 -0.86
C THR A 121 -8.57 -2.28 -1.13
N ALA A 122 -7.46 -2.46 -1.84
CA ALA A 122 -6.83 -3.74 -2.08
C ALA A 122 -5.34 -3.71 -1.73
N LEU A 123 -4.81 -4.87 -1.39
CA LEU A 123 -3.42 -5.07 -1.03
C LEU A 123 -2.78 -6.09 -1.95
N MET A 124 -1.50 -5.90 -2.23
CA MET A 124 -0.75 -6.75 -3.15
C MET A 124 0.42 -7.40 -2.42
N GLY A 125 0.57 -8.70 -2.58
CA GLY A 125 1.71 -9.48 -2.10
C GLY A 125 2.38 -10.19 -3.26
N ILE A 126 3.72 -10.20 -3.25
CA ILE A 126 4.51 -10.91 -4.28
C ILE A 126 5.52 -11.80 -3.57
N GLY A 127 5.60 -13.05 -3.99
CA GLY A 127 6.56 -14.02 -3.52
C GLY A 127 7.24 -14.73 -4.68
N ILE A 128 8.56 -14.96 -4.54
CA ILE A 128 9.36 -15.68 -5.52
C ILE A 128 10.13 -16.76 -4.79
N ALA A 129 10.13 -17.97 -5.33
CA ALA A 129 10.95 -19.06 -4.83
C ALA A 129 11.37 -20.00 -5.97
N SER A 130 12.35 -20.84 -5.68
CA SER A 130 12.89 -21.84 -6.59
C SER A 130 13.23 -23.11 -5.81
N GLY A 131 13.46 -24.21 -6.53
CA GLY A 131 13.74 -25.51 -5.94
C GLY A 131 12.49 -26.33 -5.57
N PRO A 132 12.65 -27.42 -4.79
CA PRO A 132 11.61 -28.45 -4.62
C PRO A 132 10.33 -27.98 -3.92
N ASN A 133 10.42 -26.98 -3.04
CA ASN A 133 9.29 -26.44 -2.27
C ASN A 133 8.89 -25.03 -2.75
N ARG A 134 9.23 -24.67 -4.00
CA ARG A 134 9.05 -23.32 -4.52
C ARG A 134 7.60 -22.83 -4.46
N ALA A 135 6.62 -23.72 -4.66
CA ALA A 135 5.20 -23.39 -4.57
C ALA A 135 4.82 -22.84 -3.18
N VAL A 136 5.02 -23.65 -2.14
CA VAL A 136 4.72 -23.28 -0.75
C VAL A 136 5.53 -22.07 -0.31
N GLU A 137 6.82 -22.01 -0.65
CA GLU A 137 7.67 -20.88 -0.26
C GLU A 137 7.27 -19.57 -0.95
N ALA A 138 6.95 -19.60 -2.24
CA ALA A 138 6.49 -18.42 -2.97
C ALA A 138 5.14 -17.95 -2.44
N ALA A 139 4.20 -18.86 -2.18
CA ALA A 139 2.92 -18.52 -1.56
C ALA A 139 3.12 -17.84 -0.19
N ARG A 140 3.95 -18.42 0.69
CA ARG A 140 4.28 -17.84 2.01
C ARG A 140 4.90 -16.46 1.91
N LYS A 141 5.82 -16.26 0.96
CA LYS A 141 6.43 -14.94 0.72
C LYS A 141 5.41 -13.92 0.22
N ALA A 142 4.46 -14.35 -0.61
CA ALA A 142 3.41 -13.47 -1.11
C ALA A 142 2.47 -13.00 0.00
N ILE A 143 1.95 -13.92 0.83
CA ILE A 143 1.05 -13.59 1.96
C ILE A 143 1.74 -12.84 3.11
N ARG A 144 3.07 -12.94 3.22
CA ARG A 144 3.89 -12.20 4.20
C ARG A 144 4.66 -11.03 3.56
N SER A 145 4.27 -10.64 2.35
CA SER A 145 4.99 -9.61 1.62
C SER A 145 4.93 -8.28 2.38
N PRO A 146 6.04 -7.53 2.50
CA PRO A 146 6.03 -6.21 3.14
C PRO A 146 5.07 -5.20 2.49
N LEU A 147 4.65 -5.49 1.25
CA LEU A 147 3.68 -4.72 0.46
C LEU A 147 2.25 -4.85 0.97
N LEU A 148 1.95 -5.92 1.70
CA LEU A 148 0.70 -6.08 2.44
C LEU A 148 0.81 -5.24 3.72
N GLU A 149 0.22 -4.04 3.73
CA GLU A 149 0.19 -3.19 4.94
C GLU A 149 -0.53 -3.88 6.11
N ILE A 150 -1.49 -4.74 5.78
CA ILE A 150 -2.30 -5.57 6.68
C ILE A 150 -2.16 -7.01 6.17
N ASP A 151 -2.08 -7.97 7.09
CA ASP A 151 -2.12 -9.39 6.72
C ASP A 151 -3.34 -9.69 5.84
N ILE A 152 -3.28 -10.76 5.05
CA ILE A 152 -4.42 -11.21 4.22
C ILE A 152 -5.71 -11.46 5.05
N ASN A 153 -5.56 -11.61 6.36
CA ASN A 153 -6.64 -11.68 7.33
C ASN A 153 -7.60 -10.49 7.22
N GLY A 154 -8.86 -10.79 6.93
CA GLY A 154 -9.92 -9.79 6.79
C GLY A 154 -10.23 -9.41 5.35
N ALA A 155 -9.51 -9.95 4.36
CA ALA A 155 -9.94 -9.96 2.98
C ALA A 155 -11.09 -10.96 2.78
N THR A 156 -12.09 -10.56 2.00
CA THR A 156 -13.21 -11.44 1.63
C THR A 156 -12.97 -12.12 0.29
N ASP A 157 -12.12 -11.53 -0.55
CA ASP A 157 -11.85 -12.02 -1.89
C ASP A 157 -10.35 -11.87 -2.22
N ALA A 158 -9.80 -12.80 -2.98
CA ALA A 158 -8.42 -12.75 -3.46
C ALA A 158 -8.27 -13.20 -4.91
N ILE A 159 -7.33 -12.55 -5.60
CA ILE A 159 -6.84 -12.97 -6.90
C ILE A 159 -5.43 -13.50 -6.74
N VAL A 160 -5.16 -14.70 -7.26
CA VAL A 160 -3.85 -15.33 -7.24
C VAL A 160 -3.34 -15.56 -8.65
N PHE A 161 -2.18 -15.02 -8.98
CA PHE A 161 -1.51 -15.28 -10.25
C PHE A 161 -0.21 -16.04 -10.01
N ILE A 162 -0.09 -17.20 -10.65
CA ILE A 162 1.08 -18.06 -10.56
C ILE A 162 1.83 -17.98 -11.90
N THR A 163 3.04 -17.45 -11.88
CA THR A 163 3.92 -17.41 -13.05
C THR A 163 5.10 -18.35 -12.85
N SER A 164 5.37 -19.18 -13.83
CA SER A 164 6.48 -20.14 -13.81
C SER A 164 7.02 -20.37 -15.21
N ASP A 165 8.06 -21.18 -15.33
CA ASP A 165 8.35 -21.85 -16.61
C ASP A 165 7.24 -22.87 -16.95
N VAL A 166 7.36 -23.55 -18.09
CA VAL A 166 6.47 -24.62 -18.55
C VAL A 166 6.52 -25.89 -17.68
N ASP A 167 7.27 -25.86 -16.57
CA ASP A 167 7.51 -26.99 -15.67
C ASP A 167 6.56 -27.05 -14.46
N VAL A 168 5.65 -26.08 -14.29
CA VAL A 168 4.73 -26.07 -13.16
C VAL A 168 3.76 -27.24 -13.20
N THR A 169 3.58 -27.86 -12.06
CA THR A 169 2.69 -29.00 -11.88
C THR A 169 1.36 -28.60 -11.25
N MET A 170 0.32 -29.41 -11.47
CA MET A 170 -0.97 -29.22 -10.80
C MET A 170 -0.84 -29.29 -9.27
N HIS A 171 0.09 -30.11 -8.76
CA HIS A 171 0.36 -30.19 -7.32
C HIS A 171 0.89 -28.87 -6.76
N GLU A 172 1.83 -28.23 -7.45
CA GLU A 172 2.35 -26.92 -7.05
C GLU A 172 1.26 -25.84 -7.04
N VAL A 173 0.35 -25.85 -8.03
CA VAL A 173 -0.79 -24.94 -8.04
C VAL A 173 -1.67 -25.16 -6.82
N VAL A 174 -2.05 -26.42 -6.52
CA VAL A 174 -2.87 -26.75 -5.34
C VAL A 174 -2.20 -26.35 -4.03
N GLU A 175 -0.88 -26.54 -3.92
CA GLU A 175 -0.11 -26.11 -2.74
C GLU A 175 -0.16 -24.60 -2.54
N VAL A 176 -0.02 -23.80 -3.61
CA VAL A 176 -0.13 -22.34 -3.54
C VAL A 176 -1.52 -21.93 -3.05
N ILE A 177 -2.58 -22.49 -3.63
CA ILE A 177 -3.97 -22.15 -3.28
C ILE A 177 -4.27 -22.50 -1.82
N ASN A 178 -3.89 -23.70 -1.39
CA ASN A 178 -4.11 -24.15 -0.01
C ASN A 178 -3.35 -23.28 1.00
N GLU A 179 -2.10 -22.92 0.71
CA GLU A 179 -1.31 -22.08 1.63
C GLU A 179 -1.93 -20.68 1.78
N ILE A 180 -2.48 -20.11 0.70
CA ILE A 180 -3.17 -18.80 0.74
C ILE A 180 -4.48 -18.90 1.50
N GLN A 181 -5.30 -19.93 1.24
CA GLN A 181 -6.56 -20.14 1.96
C GLN A 181 -6.33 -20.39 3.45
N ASN A 182 -5.34 -21.21 3.81
CA ASN A 182 -4.99 -21.49 5.22
C ASN A 182 -4.46 -20.27 5.97
N ALA A 183 -3.92 -19.28 5.26
CA ALA A 183 -3.43 -18.04 5.85
C ALA A 183 -4.55 -17.04 6.17
N SER A 184 -5.74 -17.21 5.59
CA SER A 184 -6.91 -16.39 5.86
C SER A 184 -7.70 -16.97 7.04
N SER A 185 -8.02 -16.13 8.03
CA SER A 185 -8.90 -16.50 9.14
C SER A 185 -10.38 -16.62 8.76
N SER A 186 -10.76 -16.11 7.59
CA SER A 186 -12.11 -16.20 7.01
C SER A 186 -12.12 -17.01 5.73
N GLU A 187 -13.28 -17.59 5.40
CA GLU A 187 -13.54 -18.15 4.08
C GLU A 187 -13.37 -17.03 3.04
N ILE A 188 -12.37 -17.18 2.17
CA ILE A 188 -12.00 -16.19 1.16
C ILE A 188 -12.40 -16.72 -0.22
N ASP A 189 -13.15 -15.94 -0.99
CA ASP A 189 -13.45 -16.29 -2.37
C ASP A 189 -12.20 -16.05 -3.22
N LEU A 190 -11.75 -17.08 -3.93
CA LEU A 190 -10.43 -17.09 -4.56
C LEU A 190 -10.54 -17.40 -6.04
N VAL A 191 -10.07 -16.45 -6.85
CA VAL A 191 -9.84 -16.63 -8.28
C VAL A 191 -8.36 -16.79 -8.52
N TYR A 192 -7.98 -17.78 -9.31
CA TYR A 192 -6.58 -18.02 -9.63
C TYR A 192 -6.34 -18.26 -11.11
N GLY A 193 -5.22 -17.73 -11.61
CA GLY A 193 -4.74 -17.95 -12.97
C GLY A 193 -3.28 -18.41 -12.98
N THR A 194 -2.89 -19.06 -14.08
CA THR A 194 -1.51 -19.48 -14.32
C THR A 194 -0.97 -18.85 -15.60
N GLY A 195 0.30 -18.45 -15.57
CA GLY A 195 1.01 -17.87 -16.70
C GLY A 195 2.39 -18.50 -16.88
N PHE A 196 2.87 -18.50 -18.12
CA PHE A 196 4.17 -19.05 -18.48
C PHE A 196 5.13 -17.94 -18.88
N ASN A 197 6.33 -17.97 -18.31
CA ASN A 197 7.43 -17.13 -18.73
C ASN A 197 8.71 -17.98 -18.78
N MET A 198 9.19 -18.24 -20.01
CA MET A 198 10.36 -19.08 -20.28
C MET A 198 11.67 -18.45 -19.79
N ASP A 199 11.67 -17.16 -19.46
CA ASP A 199 12.83 -16.51 -18.86
C ASP A 199 12.97 -16.84 -17.35
N LEU A 200 11.93 -17.43 -16.74
CA LEU A 200 11.97 -17.89 -15.35
C LEU A 200 12.74 -19.22 -15.30
N GLN A 201 14.02 -19.15 -14.95
CA GLN A 201 14.93 -20.31 -14.90
C GLN A 201 14.61 -21.26 -13.71
N GLY A 202 13.43 -21.88 -13.71
CA GLY A 202 12.95 -22.73 -12.63
C GLY A 202 12.39 -21.97 -11.42
N GLU A 203 12.22 -20.65 -11.53
CA GLU A 203 11.56 -19.82 -10.51
C GLU A 203 10.03 -19.88 -10.64
N LEU A 204 9.36 -19.81 -9.50
CA LEU A 204 7.92 -19.69 -9.40
C LEU A 204 7.59 -18.37 -8.67
N ILE A 205 6.79 -17.54 -9.32
CA ILE A 205 6.33 -16.24 -8.83
C ILE A 205 4.85 -16.37 -8.49
N VAL A 206 4.48 -16.06 -7.25
CA VAL A 206 3.08 -15.94 -6.81
C VAL A 206 2.79 -14.48 -6.54
N THR A 207 1.78 -13.95 -7.22
CA THR A 207 1.22 -12.62 -6.96
C THR A 207 -0.17 -12.79 -6.36
N VAL A 208 -0.42 -12.17 -5.21
CA VAL A 208 -1.70 -12.18 -4.52
C VAL A 208 -2.24 -10.77 -4.47
N ILE A 209 -3.50 -10.59 -4.85
CA ILE A 209 -4.22 -9.32 -4.72
C ILE A 209 -5.44 -9.60 -3.84
N ALA A 210 -5.37 -9.14 -2.59
CA ALA A 210 -6.43 -9.28 -1.62
C ALA A 210 -7.34 -8.05 -1.65
N THR A 211 -8.65 -8.26 -1.61
CA THR A 211 -9.65 -7.18 -1.68
C THR A 211 -10.74 -7.40 -0.63
N GLY A 212 -11.61 -6.39 -0.44
CA GLY A 212 -12.76 -6.52 0.45
C GLY A 212 -12.49 -6.24 1.93
N PHE A 213 -11.33 -5.68 2.26
CA PHE A 213 -10.97 -5.25 3.62
C PHE A 213 -11.94 -4.20 4.21
N ASP A 214 -12.46 -3.31 3.36
CA ASP A 214 -13.37 -2.23 3.75
C ASP A 214 -14.76 -2.73 4.22
N SER A 215 -15.11 -3.99 3.93
CA SER A 215 -16.38 -4.63 4.36
C SER A 215 -16.44 -4.79 5.88
N ASN A 216 -15.29 -5.04 6.52
CA ASN A 216 -15.18 -5.22 7.97
C ASN A 216 -15.19 -3.90 8.75
N GLU A 217 -14.76 -2.78 8.15
CA GLU A 217 -14.86 -1.46 8.80
C GLU A 217 -16.31 -0.97 8.86
N LYS A 218 -17.09 -1.17 7.80
CA LYS A 218 -18.53 -0.79 7.79
C LYS A 218 -19.36 -1.60 8.78
N ALA A 219 -19.04 -2.88 8.99
CA ALA A 219 -19.70 -3.72 9.98
C ALA A 219 -19.46 -3.24 11.44
N LYS A 220 -18.29 -2.68 11.74
CA LYS A 220 -17.99 -2.10 13.06
C LYS A 220 -18.72 -0.79 13.32
N VAL A 221 -18.93 0.05 12.30
CA VAL A 221 -19.65 1.33 12.46
C VAL A 221 -21.16 1.10 12.60
N ALA A 222 -21.72 0.08 11.95
CA ALA A 222 -23.16 -0.23 12.03
C ALA A 222 -23.62 -0.75 13.41
N GLN A 223 -22.71 -1.16 14.31
CA GLN A 223 -23.05 -1.62 15.66
C GLN A 223 -22.89 -0.56 16.75
N VAL A 224 -22.43 0.66 16.42
CA VAL A 224 -22.45 1.78 17.36
C VAL A 224 -23.79 2.51 17.19
N GLN A 225 -24.84 1.99 17.82
CA GLN A 225 -26.01 2.82 18.10
C GLN A 225 -25.56 3.90 19.09
N PRO A 226 -25.74 5.20 18.79
CA PRO A 226 -25.50 6.22 19.80
C PRO A 226 -26.54 6.03 20.90
N GLU A 227 -26.11 5.49 22.03
CA GLU A 227 -26.87 5.54 23.28
C GLU A 227 -26.94 7.01 23.69
N TYR A 228 -28.04 7.67 23.33
CA TYR A 228 -28.34 9.00 23.83
C TYR A 228 -28.74 8.87 25.30
N ASP A 229 -27.80 9.12 26.20
CA ASP A 229 -28.13 9.43 27.59
C ASP A 229 -28.92 10.74 27.60
N VAL A 230 -30.21 10.64 27.90
CA VAL A 230 -31.04 11.79 28.24
C VAL A 230 -30.54 12.30 29.59
N ILE A 231 -29.77 13.37 29.59
CA ILE A 231 -29.35 14.05 30.81
C ILE A 231 -30.51 14.94 31.25
N ASP A 232 -31.31 14.48 32.20
CA ASP A 232 -32.23 15.34 32.94
C ASP A 232 -31.44 16.26 33.88
N ASP A 233 -31.75 17.56 33.81
CA ASP A 233 -31.33 18.69 34.65
C ASP A 233 -29.81 18.97 34.82
N VAL A 234 -29.30 19.84 33.93
CA VAL A 234 -28.06 20.58 34.17
C VAL A 234 -28.33 21.74 35.13
N VAL A 235 -27.99 21.57 36.41
CA VAL A 235 -27.84 22.68 37.36
C VAL A 235 -26.42 23.23 37.27
N LEU A 236 -26.29 24.49 36.81
CA LEU A 236 -25.01 25.20 36.77
C LEU A 236 -24.60 25.66 38.18
N PRO A 237 -23.37 25.36 38.66
CA PRO A 237 -22.90 25.91 39.92
C PRO A 237 -22.39 27.35 39.72
N GLU A 238 -22.90 28.30 40.52
CA GLU A 238 -22.33 29.63 40.65
C GLU A 238 -20.96 29.54 41.35
N LYS A 239 -19.88 29.87 40.63
CA LYS A 239 -18.54 30.00 41.20
C LYS A 239 -18.26 31.46 41.55
N ASN A 240 -18.27 31.77 42.85
CA ASN A 240 -17.58 32.95 43.38
C ASN A 240 -16.08 32.78 43.19
N LEU A 241 -15.47 33.61 42.34
CA LEU A 241 -14.02 33.69 42.17
C LEU A 241 -13.43 34.63 43.23
N ASP A 242 -12.70 34.08 44.19
CA ASP A 242 -11.82 34.85 45.06
C ASP A 242 -10.48 35.08 44.35
N LEU A 243 -10.10 36.35 44.22
CA LEU A 243 -9.02 36.88 43.39
C LEU A 243 -7.76 37.20 44.21
N SER A 244 -7.73 36.84 45.48
CA SER A 244 -6.72 37.34 46.44
C SER A 244 -5.32 36.70 46.36
N ASN A 245 -5.08 35.72 45.46
CA ASN A 245 -3.81 34.96 45.45
C ASN A 245 -3.03 34.95 44.12
N ILE A 246 -3.22 35.93 43.24
CA ILE A 246 -2.36 36.05 42.05
C ILE A 246 -1.04 36.74 42.43
N LYS A 247 -0.01 35.94 42.74
CA LYS A 247 1.38 36.41 42.80
C LYS A 247 1.96 36.50 41.39
N ILE A 248 2.24 37.73 40.95
CA ILE A 248 2.97 38.00 39.70
C ILE A 248 4.46 37.75 39.98
N GLY A 249 4.98 36.60 39.53
CA GLY A 249 6.40 36.28 39.55
C GLY A 249 7.13 36.94 38.38
N GLY A 250 8.01 37.90 38.68
CA GLY A 250 8.94 38.47 37.71
C GLY A 250 10.03 37.47 37.33
N GLY A 251 10.04 37.03 36.08
CA GLY A 251 11.08 36.20 35.50
C GLY A 251 12.23 37.05 34.95
N THR A 252 13.38 36.97 35.62
CA THR A 252 14.68 37.47 35.14
C THR A 252 15.12 36.77 33.86
N THR A 253 15.54 37.56 32.86
CA THR A 253 16.17 37.10 31.62
C THR A 253 17.57 36.56 31.88
N GLU A 254 17.77 35.24 31.75
CA GLU A 254 19.10 34.64 31.61
C GLU A 254 19.40 34.32 30.14
N THR A 255 20.48 34.91 29.64
CA THR A 255 21.02 34.75 28.28
C THR A 255 21.76 33.41 28.15
N PRO A 256 21.57 32.62 27.08
CA PRO A 256 22.36 31.39 26.90
C PRO A 256 23.81 31.71 26.52
N ASN A 257 24.71 31.08 27.24
CA ASN A 257 26.17 31.17 27.15
C ASN A 257 26.69 30.76 25.76
N LYS A 258 27.52 31.61 25.13
CA LYS A 258 28.21 31.33 23.86
C LYS A 258 29.25 30.23 24.05
N LYS A 259 28.95 28.99 23.66
CA LYS A 259 29.98 27.97 23.42
C LYS A 259 30.83 28.38 22.21
N GLN A 260 32.13 28.52 22.45
CA GLN A 260 33.15 28.75 21.43
C GLN A 260 33.06 27.67 20.33
N ARG A 261 32.66 28.08 19.13
CA ARG A 261 32.89 27.29 17.91
C ARG A 261 34.38 27.40 17.56
N GLN A 262 35.11 26.30 17.72
CA GLN A 262 36.41 26.14 17.08
C GLN A 262 36.23 26.31 15.57
N LYS A 263 37.01 27.22 14.97
CA LYS A 263 37.13 27.37 13.51
C LYS A 263 37.86 26.13 12.96
N GLY A 264 37.11 25.08 12.63
CA GLY A 264 37.53 24.14 11.61
C GLY A 264 37.25 24.77 10.25
N GLU A 265 38.26 25.01 9.44
CA GLU A 265 38.11 25.44 8.05
C GLU A 265 37.20 24.42 7.33
N SER A 266 35.97 24.82 6.98
CA SER A 266 35.12 24.03 6.12
C SER A 266 35.67 24.16 4.69
N VAL A 267 36.60 23.29 4.32
CA VAL A 267 37.05 23.18 2.93
C VAL A 267 35.84 22.68 2.12
N LEU A 268 35.29 23.56 1.29
CA LEU A 268 34.19 23.20 0.40
C LEU A 268 34.66 22.07 -0.54
N PRO A 269 33.86 21.00 -0.73
CA PRO A 269 34.22 19.90 -1.62
C PRO A 269 34.53 20.37 -3.04
N THR A 270 35.55 19.78 -3.66
CA THR A 270 36.10 20.19 -4.96
C THR A 270 35.05 20.25 -6.09
N TRP A 271 34.04 19.37 -6.05
CA TRP A 271 32.94 19.38 -7.02
C TRP A 271 32.07 20.64 -6.94
N LEU A 272 31.93 21.24 -5.75
CA LEU A 272 31.12 22.44 -5.52
C LEU A 272 31.86 23.70 -5.97
N GLN A 273 33.19 23.71 -5.82
CA GLN A 273 34.05 24.82 -6.25
C GLN A 273 34.08 24.96 -7.78
N ASN A 274 33.95 23.85 -8.50
CA ASN A 274 34.00 23.82 -9.96
C ASN A 274 32.64 24.11 -10.63
N ARG A 275 31.54 24.20 -9.87
CA ARG A 275 30.20 24.44 -10.44
C ARG A 275 29.95 25.89 -10.86
N PHE A 276 30.77 26.82 -10.39
CA PHE A 276 30.65 28.26 -10.65
C PHE A 276 31.82 28.84 -11.46
N LYS A 277 32.62 27.97 -12.10
CA LYS A 277 33.62 28.37 -13.11
C LYS A 277 33.10 28.11 -14.50
#